data_AF-A0AAU7US77-F1
#
_entry.id   AF-A0AAU7US77-F1
#
_cell.length_a   1.000
_cell.length_b   1.000
_cell.length_c   1.000
_cell.angle_alpha   90.00
_cell.angle_beta   90.00
_cell.angle_gamma   90.00
#
_symmetry.space_group_name_H-M   'P 1'
#
loop_
_entity.id
_entity.type
_entity.pdbx_description
1 polymer ?
#
loop_
_entity_poly.entity_id
_entity_poly.type
_entity_poly.pdbx_seq_one_letter_code
_entity_poly.pdbx_strand_id
1 'polypeptide(L)'
;MEVVLLGTGAADGWPNPFCTCASCADAARRGEIRGQTAALVDDVLMLDCGPEAPRAAVRHGRSLAQVRHILLTHAHADHLGPQALLFRSWVAAGVELDVIGPADALDTCRPWVAPDAPVRFVPVEPGDSLTVGDYSVRVLPARHKVFRDGDAVLYDLSGPGGSRLLWACDTGMWLAEWFEAVRDARFDAVFLEETFGDRSELSEGHLGLPEFGAMVDGLRGVGAVTENTEVVAVHLGHHNPPIDELRNRLQQVDARPGRDGEVVHVGEGTPVVPHRTLVLGGVRSGKSRHAEELLASCPSVTYVATGGTREGDAEWAERVALHRERRPGSWSTVETVDVAEVLCTATEPLLIDCLGTWLTARLDIHGVWDGGDLDPVHSDVDELIAAWRKCAVPVVAVSNEVGSGVVPATSSGRLFRDMLGRLNARVAEASEAATLVVAGIPVSLKRN
;
A
#
# COMPACT_ATOMS: atom_id res chain seq x y z
N MET A 1 -8.66 -4.71 -10.25
CA MET A 1 -7.97 -3.73 -11.09
C MET A 1 -6.63 -3.40 -10.46
N GLU A 2 -5.59 -3.26 -11.25
CA GLU A 2 -4.31 -2.68 -10.84
C GLU A 2 -4.37 -1.15 -11.06
N VAL A 3 -4.06 -0.37 -10.02
CA VAL A 3 -3.99 1.10 -10.10
C VAL A 3 -2.59 1.56 -9.71
N VAL A 4 -1.83 2.08 -10.67
CA VAL A 4 -0.51 2.67 -10.43
C VAL A 4 -0.67 4.16 -10.19
N LEU A 5 -0.31 4.63 -9.00
CA LEU A 5 -0.29 6.06 -8.70
C LEU A 5 0.93 6.70 -9.38
N LEU A 6 0.71 7.39 -10.49
CA LEU A 6 1.78 8.06 -11.24
C LEU A 6 2.28 9.30 -10.51
N GLY A 7 1.38 9.99 -9.82
CA GLY A 7 1.70 11.09 -8.92
C GLY A 7 0.65 11.18 -7.82
N THR A 8 1.05 11.73 -6.69
CA THR A 8 0.20 11.84 -5.49
C THR A 8 0.27 13.21 -4.82
N GLY A 9 1.00 14.16 -5.43
CA GLY A 9 1.15 15.52 -4.96
C GLY A 9 0.11 16.46 -5.59
N ALA A 10 -0.09 17.60 -4.95
CA ALA A 10 -0.88 18.70 -5.48
C ALA A 10 -0.20 19.37 -6.70
N ALA A 11 -0.83 20.41 -7.26
CA ALA A 11 -0.36 21.12 -8.45
C ALA A 11 1.12 21.52 -8.49
N ASP A 12 1.67 21.93 -7.34
CA ASP A 12 3.04 22.39 -7.14
C ASP A 12 4.02 21.28 -6.69
N GLY A 13 3.51 20.06 -6.53
CA GLY A 13 4.22 18.90 -6.01
C GLY A 13 4.60 19.03 -4.54
N TRP A 14 5.19 17.96 -3.99
CA TRP A 14 5.70 17.96 -2.61
C TRP A 14 7.00 17.15 -2.56
N PRO A 15 8.16 17.78 -2.23
CA PRO A 15 8.37 19.18 -1.85
C PRO A 15 8.13 20.19 -2.97
N ASN A 16 7.51 21.31 -2.63
CA ASN A 16 7.46 22.48 -3.51
C ASN A 16 8.88 23.07 -3.64
N PRO A 17 9.41 23.26 -4.86
CA PRO A 17 10.81 23.64 -5.11
C PRO A 17 11.17 25.05 -4.63
N PHE A 18 10.19 25.90 -4.36
CA PHE A 18 10.36 27.26 -3.88
C PHE A 18 10.06 27.41 -2.37
N CYS A 19 9.68 26.32 -1.69
CA CYS A 19 9.28 26.35 -0.29
C CYS A 19 10.40 25.85 0.64
N THR A 20 10.48 26.45 1.82
CA THR A 20 11.41 26.05 2.89
C THR A 20 10.68 25.67 4.19
N CYS A 21 9.39 25.32 4.12
CA CYS A 21 8.64 24.87 5.30
C CYS A 21 9.21 23.55 5.85
N ALA A 22 8.90 23.24 7.11
CA ALA A 22 9.39 22.02 7.76
C ALA A 22 9.02 20.74 6.98
N SER A 23 7.82 20.73 6.38
CA SER A 23 7.33 19.61 5.57
C SER A 23 8.14 19.42 4.28
N CYS A 24 8.36 20.48 3.49
CA CYS A 24 9.21 20.42 2.29
C CYS A 24 10.67 20.07 2.63
N ALA A 25 11.21 20.63 3.70
CA ALA A 25 12.57 20.36 4.14
C ALA A 25 12.76 18.89 4.55
N ASP A 26 11.77 18.29 5.23
CA ASP A 26 11.80 16.87 5.59
C ASP A 26 11.70 15.97 4.34
N ALA A 27 10.74 16.22 3.46
CA ALA A 27 10.56 15.46 2.23
C ALA A 27 11.81 15.50 1.33
N ALA A 28 12.40 16.69 1.13
CA ALA A 28 13.64 16.87 0.37
C ALA A 28 14.81 16.11 0.99
N ARG A 29 14.97 16.14 2.33
CA ARG A 29 16.02 15.40 3.04
C ARG A 29 15.88 13.89 2.88
N ARG A 30 14.65 13.38 2.78
CA ARG A 30 14.34 11.96 2.59
C ARG A 30 14.38 11.51 1.13
N GLY A 31 14.43 12.47 0.19
CA GLY A 31 14.27 12.20 -1.23
C GLY A 31 12.85 11.75 -1.60
N GLU A 32 11.86 12.09 -0.77
CA GLU A 32 10.45 11.82 -1.06
C GLU A 32 9.93 12.92 -1.97
N ILE A 33 9.59 12.57 -3.21
CA ILE A 33 9.10 13.49 -4.23
C ILE A 33 7.74 12.97 -4.68
N ARG A 34 6.77 13.87 -4.70
CA ARG A 34 5.40 13.64 -5.14
C ARG A 34 5.11 14.57 -6.31
N GLY A 35 4.91 13.99 -7.49
CA GLY A 35 4.49 14.68 -8.70
C GLY A 35 2.97 14.87 -8.75
N GLN A 36 2.52 15.61 -9.76
CA GLN A 36 1.11 15.96 -9.98
C GLN A 36 0.24 14.71 -10.07
N THR A 37 -0.92 14.75 -9.41
CA THR A 37 -1.77 13.58 -9.21
C THR A 37 -2.31 13.02 -10.53
N ALA A 38 -2.05 11.74 -10.75
CA ALA A 38 -2.56 10.97 -11.88
C ALA A 38 -2.42 9.48 -11.57
N ALA A 39 -3.24 8.64 -12.20
CA ALA A 39 -3.14 7.20 -12.04
C ALA A 39 -3.30 6.45 -13.37
N LEU A 40 -2.68 5.27 -13.45
CA LEU A 40 -2.79 4.34 -14.56
C LEU A 40 -3.49 3.07 -14.10
N VAL A 41 -4.62 2.75 -14.71
CA VAL A 41 -5.46 1.60 -14.41
C VAL A 41 -5.25 0.52 -15.46
N ASP A 42 -4.81 -0.66 -15.01
CA ASP A 42 -4.50 -1.86 -15.81
C ASP A 42 -3.67 -1.58 -17.09
N ASP A 43 -2.80 -0.57 -17.04
CA ASP A 43 -2.00 -0.07 -18.19
C ASP A 43 -2.80 0.45 -19.41
N VAL A 44 -4.14 0.52 -19.33
CA VAL A 44 -5.04 0.83 -20.47
C VAL A 44 -5.89 2.09 -20.28
N LEU A 45 -6.16 2.50 -19.05
CA LEU A 45 -6.97 3.67 -18.72
C LEU A 45 -6.17 4.62 -17.83
N MET A 46 -6.17 5.91 -18.16
CA MET A 46 -5.48 6.94 -17.36
C MET A 46 -6.51 7.82 -16.66
N LEU A 47 -6.34 8.01 -15.35
CA LEU A 47 -7.08 8.97 -14.53
C LEU A 47 -6.22 10.23 -14.41
N ASP A 48 -6.68 11.30 -15.07
CA ASP A 48 -5.94 12.53 -15.34
C ASP A 48 -4.63 12.32 -16.11
N CYS A 49 -4.14 13.38 -16.75
CA CYS A 49 -2.93 13.33 -17.57
C CYS A 49 -2.16 14.64 -17.48
N GLY A 50 -1.71 14.99 -16.27
CA GLY A 50 -0.86 16.14 -16.04
C GLY A 50 0.46 16.11 -16.84
N PRO A 51 1.16 17.26 -16.96
CA PRO A 51 2.47 17.39 -17.60
C PRO A 51 3.50 16.36 -17.16
N GLU A 52 3.47 15.94 -15.88
CA GLU A 52 4.40 14.96 -15.34
C GLU A 52 4.00 13.51 -15.59
N ALA A 53 2.70 13.20 -15.79
CA ALA A 53 2.18 11.84 -15.83
C ALA A 53 2.90 10.92 -16.84
N PRO A 54 3.17 11.35 -18.11
CA PRO A 54 3.91 10.51 -19.06
C PRO A 54 5.32 10.17 -18.61
N ARG A 55 6.01 11.09 -17.93
CA ARG A 55 7.37 10.86 -17.43
C ARG A 55 7.36 10.06 -16.14
N ALA A 56 6.37 10.27 -15.28
CA ALA A 56 6.17 9.48 -14.08
C ALA A 56 5.93 8.00 -14.41
N ALA A 57 5.09 7.69 -15.40
CA ALA A 57 4.89 6.32 -15.88
C ALA A 57 6.22 5.63 -16.21
N VAL A 58 7.09 6.29 -16.98
CA VAL A 58 8.41 5.75 -17.32
C VAL A 58 9.32 5.62 -16.09
N ARG A 59 9.33 6.60 -15.17
CA ARG A 59 10.11 6.53 -13.92
C ARG A 59 9.72 5.31 -13.08
N HIS A 60 8.44 4.93 -13.11
CA HIS A 60 7.90 3.78 -12.38
C HIS A 60 7.85 2.50 -13.22
N GLY A 61 8.56 2.45 -14.35
CA GLY A 61 8.70 1.25 -15.18
C GLY A 61 7.44 0.86 -15.96
N ARG A 62 6.48 1.78 -16.11
CA ARG A 62 5.24 1.60 -16.85
C ARG A 62 5.30 2.24 -18.24
N SER A 63 4.55 1.66 -19.18
CA SER A 63 4.44 2.14 -20.56
C SER A 63 3.04 2.63 -20.83
N LEU A 64 2.89 3.83 -21.38
CA LEU A 64 1.58 4.36 -21.80
C LEU A 64 1.16 3.89 -23.21
N ALA A 65 1.91 3.01 -23.86
CA ALA A 65 1.61 2.56 -25.22
C ALA A 65 0.27 1.79 -25.33
N GLN A 66 -0.18 1.19 -24.23
CA GLN A 66 -1.43 0.44 -24.17
C GLN A 66 -2.63 1.29 -23.77
N VAL A 67 -2.42 2.56 -23.38
CA VAL A 67 -3.52 3.46 -23.02
C VAL A 67 -4.45 3.67 -24.22
N ARG A 68 -5.74 3.41 -23.98
CA ARG A 68 -6.85 3.60 -24.92
C ARG A 68 -7.87 4.63 -24.42
N HIS A 69 -7.85 4.93 -23.12
CA HIS A 69 -8.81 5.83 -22.52
C HIS A 69 -8.12 6.78 -21.54
N ILE A 70 -8.47 8.06 -21.58
CA ILE A 70 -8.08 9.07 -20.59
C ILE A 70 -9.36 9.65 -20.02
N LEU A 71 -9.54 9.56 -18.71
CA LEU A 71 -10.60 10.25 -17.97
C LEU A 71 -10.00 11.50 -17.34
N LEU A 72 -10.43 12.68 -17.76
CA LEU A 72 -10.02 13.97 -17.23
C LEU A 72 -11.05 14.47 -16.23
N THR A 73 -10.62 14.84 -15.03
CA THR A 73 -11.51 15.36 -13.98
C THR A 73 -11.85 16.82 -14.25
N HIS A 74 -10.88 17.63 -14.65
CA HIS A 74 -11.03 19.05 -14.95
C HIS A 74 -9.86 19.62 -15.77
N ALA A 75 -9.84 20.93 -15.99
CA ALA A 75 -8.93 21.61 -16.91
C ALA A 75 -7.71 22.29 -16.26
N HIS A 76 -7.45 22.12 -14.95
CA HIS A 76 -6.23 22.67 -14.36
C HIS A 76 -4.98 22.01 -14.94
N ALA A 77 -3.90 22.80 -15.01
CA ALA A 77 -2.70 22.43 -15.75
C ALA A 77 -1.95 21.22 -15.17
N ASP A 78 -2.17 20.88 -13.92
CA ASP A 78 -1.59 19.74 -13.22
C ASP A 78 -2.38 18.44 -13.42
N HIS A 79 -3.66 18.51 -13.79
CA HIS A 79 -4.47 17.37 -14.22
C HIS A 79 -4.50 17.21 -15.74
N LEU A 80 -4.19 18.30 -16.47
CA LEU A 80 -4.32 18.38 -17.92
C LEU A 80 -3.05 18.91 -18.59
N GLY A 81 -2.23 17.98 -19.10
CA GLY A 81 -1.06 18.23 -19.93
C GLY A 81 -1.30 17.81 -21.40
N PRO A 82 -2.01 18.61 -22.22
CA PRO A 82 -2.44 18.20 -23.56
C PRO A 82 -1.27 17.99 -24.54
N GLN A 83 -0.07 18.48 -24.23
CA GLN A 83 1.17 18.14 -24.94
C GLN A 83 1.44 16.62 -25.00
N ALA A 84 0.93 15.85 -24.03
CA ALA A 84 1.03 14.39 -24.06
C ALA A 84 0.35 13.78 -25.30
N LEU A 85 -0.76 14.38 -25.77
CA LEU A 85 -1.46 13.95 -26.98
C LEU A 85 -0.60 14.16 -28.24
N LEU A 86 0.12 15.29 -28.30
CA LEU A 86 1.09 15.55 -29.35
C LEU A 86 2.24 14.54 -29.31
N PHE A 87 2.82 14.27 -28.14
CA PHE A 87 3.91 13.29 -28.00
C PHE A 87 3.48 11.89 -28.43
N ARG A 88 2.26 11.49 -28.05
CA ARG A 88 1.65 10.23 -28.47
C ARG A 88 1.51 10.14 -30.00
N SER A 89 1.09 11.22 -30.65
CA SER A 89 0.88 11.25 -32.11
C SER A 89 2.13 10.89 -32.92
N TRP A 90 3.33 11.09 -32.35
CA TRP A 90 4.59 10.75 -33.00
C TRP A 90 4.88 9.25 -33.07
N VAL A 91 4.20 8.43 -32.27
CA VAL A 91 4.50 6.99 -32.13
C VAL A 91 3.29 6.07 -32.19
N ALA A 92 2.07 6.57 -31.99
CA ALA A 92 0.84 5.78 -31.89
C ALA A 92 -0.04 5.84 -33.15
N ALA A 93 0.56 5.68 -34.34
CA ALA A 93 -0.17 5.73 -35.60
C ALA A 93 -1.24 4.62 -35.66
N GLY A 94 -2.50 5.02 -35.92
CA GLY A 94 -3.63 4.09 -36.06
C GLY A 94 -4.17 3.48 -34.77
N VAL A 95 -3.69 3.94 -33.60
CA VAL A 95 -4.20 3.48 -32.29
C VAL A 95 -5.24 4.46 -31.78
N GLU A 96 -6.48 4.00 -31.65
CA GLU A 96 -7.58 4.81 -31.11
C GLU A 96 -7.36 5.22 -29.65
N LEU A 97 -7.81 6.42 -29.31
CA LEU A 97 -7.80 6.98 -27.97
C LEU A 97 -9.11 7.70 -27.71
N ASP A 98 -9.77 7.38 -26.61
CA ASP A 98 -10.85 8.20 -26.06
C ASP A 98 -10.29 9.17 -25.02
N VAL A 99 -10.57 10.46 -25.20
CA VAL A 99 -10.34 11.49 -24.18
C VAL A 99 -11.71 11.93 -23.67
N ILE A 100 -12.00 11.56 -22.44
CA ILE A 100 -13.31 11.68 -21.80
C ILE A 100 -13.17 12.69 -20.64
N GLY A 101 -14.12 13.61 -20.50
CA GLY A 101 -14.10 14.61 -19.44
C GLY A 101 -15.04 15.78 -19.66
N PRO A 102 -15.06 16.78 -18.77
CA PRO A 102 -15.85 17.99 -18.94
C PRO A 102 -15.52 18.71 -20.24
N ALA A 103 -16.52 19.31 -20.89
CA ALA A 103 -16.35 19.96 -22.19
C ALA A 103 -15.19 20.98 -22.21
N ASP A 104 -15.04 21.77 -21.15
CA ASP A 104 -13.99 22.78 -21.01
C ASP A 104 -12.56 22.18 -20.98
N ALA A 105 -12.40 20.99 -20.39
CA ALA A 105 -11.13 20.25 -20.41
C ALA A 105 -10.84 19.69 -21.81
N LEU A 106 -11.86 19.16 -22.50
CA LEU A 106 -11.72 18.64 -23.85
C LEU A 106 -11.37 19.75 -24.85
N ASP A 107 -11.98 20.92 -24.70
CA ASP A 107 -11.70 22.08 -25.56
C ASP A 107 -10.25 22.57 -25.43
N THR A 108 -9.65 22.42 -24.24
CA THR A 108 -8.21 22.67 -24.02
C THR A 108 -7.32 21.64 -24.73
N CYS A 109 -7.80 20.40 -24.93
CA CYS A 109 -7.08 19.35 -25.65
C CYS A 109 -7.14 19.49 -27.17
N ARG A 110 -8.29 19.91 -27.74
CA ARG A 110 -8.55 19.89 -29.19
C ARG A 110 -7.44 20.53 -30.04
N PRO A 111 -6.85 21.68 -29.66
CA PRO A 111 -5.78 22.31 -30.46
C PRO A 111 -4.49 21.47 -30.57
N TRP A 112 -4.31 20.46 -29.72
CA TRP A 112 -3.13 19.59 -29.68
C TRP A 112 -3.26 18.31 -30.51
N VAL A 113 -4.42 18.11 -31.14
CA VAL A 113 -4.77 16.90 -31.87
C VAL A 113 -5.05 17.27 -33.33
N ALA A 114 -4.41 16.57 -34.26
CA ALA A 114 -4.66 16.76 -35.69
C ALA A 114 -6.10 16.35 -36.07
N PRO A 115 -6.75 16.99 -37.05
CA PRO A 115 -8.14 16.69 -37.42
C PRO A 115 -8.41 15.24 -37.82
N ASP A 116 -7.41 14.54 -38.36
CA ASP A 116 -7.45 13.15 -38.81
C ASP A 116 -6.83 12.16 -37.80
N ALA A 117 -6.41 12.64 -36.63
CA ALA A 117 -5.88 11.78 -35.59
C ALA A 117 -6.97 10.83 -35.06
N PRO A 118 -6.62 9.57 -34.72
CA PRO A 118 -7.55 8.59 -34.16
C PRO A 118 -7.81 8.89 -32.67
N VAL A 119 -8.31 10.09 -32.37
CA VAL A 119 -8.64 10.56 -31.02
C VAL A 119 -10.09 11.01 -31.00
N ARG A 120 -10.89 10.38 -30.14
CA ARG A 120 -12.29 10.74 -29.93
C ARG A 120 -12.43 11.51 -28.62
N PHE A 121 -13.05 12.67 -28.70
CA PHE A 121 -13.39 13.49 -27.53
C PHE A 121 -14.82 13.17 -27.08
N VAL A 122 -14.99 12.75 -25.83
CA VAL A 122 -16.28 12.32 -25.27
C VAL A 122 -16.64 13.23 -24.09
N PRO A 123 -17.47 14.27 -24.30
CA PRO A 123 -17.89 15.15 -23.20
C PRO A 123 -18.75 14.39 -22.20
N VAL A 124 -18.57 14.68 -20.92
CA VAL A 124 -19.39 14.15 -19.83
C VAL A 124 -19.81 15.24 -18.84
N GLU A 125 -20.91 15.00 -18.16
CA GLU A 125 -21.47 15.84 -17.09
C GLU A 125 -21.82 14.99 -15.85
N PRO A 126 -21.90 15.58 -14.65
CA PRO A 126 -22.37 14.87 -13.46
C PRO A 126 -23.71 14.16 -13.68
N GLY A 127 -23.78 12.88 -13.33
CA GLY A 127 -24.95 12.02 -13.53
C GLY A 127 -24.82 11.07 -14.73
N ASP A 128 -23.86 11.29 -15.63
CA ASP A 128 -23.62 10.40 -16.75
C ASP A 128 -23.14 9.01 -16.31
N SER A 129 -23.47 8.01 -17.11
CA SER A 129 -22.97 6.64 -16.98
C SER A 129 -22.57 6.13 -18.36
N LEU A 130 -21.36 5.59 -18.46
CA LEU A 130 -20.76 5.20 -19.74
C LEU A 130 -19.94 3.92 -19.60
N THR A 131 -19.85 3.19 -20.72
CA THR A 131 -18.93 2.07 -20.89
C THR A 131 -17.67 2.57 -21.58
N VAL A 132 -16.52 2.36 -20.94
CA VAL A 132 -15.19 2.79 -21.42
C VAL A 132 -14.33 1.55 -21.54
N GLY A 133 -14.19 1.00 -22.74
CA GLY A 133 -13.58 -0.33 -22.91
C GLY A 133 -14.34 -1.39 -22.10
N ASP A 134 -13.62 -2.08 -21.22
CA ASP A 134 -14.18 -3.10 -20.30
C ASP A 134 -14.64 -2.53 -18.94
N TYR A 135 -14.63 -1.20 -18.78
CA TYR A 135 -14.98 -0.51 -17.55
C TYR A 135 -16.36 0.13 -17.63
N SER A 136 -17.04 0.20 -16.49
CA SER A 136 -18.23 1.03 -16.29
C SER A 136 -17.85 2.25 -15.46
N VAL A 137 -18.17 3.44 -15.95
CA VAL A 137 -17.87 4.72 -15.29
C VAL A 137 -19.18 5.43 -14.98
N ARG A 138 -19.34 5.88 -13.73
CA ARG A 138 -20.33 6.89 -13.35
C ARG A 138 -19.63 8.20 -13.06
N VAL A 139 -20.18 9.29 -13.59
CA VAL A 139 -19.63 10.64 -13.46
C VAL A 139 -20.33 11.33 -12.31
N LEU A 140 -19.56 11.75 -11.31
CA LEU A 140 -20.06 12.37 -10.09
C LEU A 140 -19.72 13.86 -10.07
N PRO A 141 -20.52 14.70 -9.38
CA PRO A 141 -20.21 16.10 -9.23
C PRO A 141 -18.97 16.30 -8.35
N ALA A 142 -18.14 17.29 -8.69
CA ALA A 142 -17.04 17.75 -7.86
C ALA A 142 -17.37 19.12 -7.25
N ARG A 143 -16.96 19.36 -6.00
CA ARG A 143 -16.96 20.71 -5.43
C ARG A 143 -15.62 21.37 -5.76
N HIS A 144 -15.41 21.61 -7.04
CA HIS A 144 -14.20 22.21 -7.58
C HIS A 144 -14.57 22.98 -8.85
N LYS A 145 -13.77 23.99 -9.21
CA LYS A 145 -14.09 24.88 -10.33
C LYS A 145 -12.84 25.47 -10.97
N VAL A 146 -12.79 25.43 -12.29
CA VAL A 146 -11.72 26.05 -13.08
C VAL A 146 -12.18 27.37 -13.71
N PHE A 147 -13.22 27.29 -14.52
CA PHE A 147 -13.82 28.39 -15.30
C PHE A 147 -15.25 28.70 -14.82
N ARG A 148 -16.05 27.67 -14.55
CA ARG A 148 -17.48 27.78 -14.19
C ARG A 148 -17.93 26.65 -13.28
N ASP A 149 -19.08 26.81 -12.63
CA ASP A 149 -19.61 25.73 -11.80
C ASP A 149 -19.96 24.50 -12.67
N GLY A 150 -19.60 23.31 -12.17
CA GLY A 150 -19.84 22.04 -12.87
C GLY A 150 -18.85 21.70 -13.98
N ASP A 151 -17.71 22.38 -14.06
CA ASP A 151 -16.63 22.05 -15.02
C ASP A 151 -15.54 21.12 -14.45
N ALA A 152 -15.80 20.57 -13.26
CA ALA A 152 -15.01 19.52 -12.64
C ALA A 152 -15.92 18.34 -12.26
N VAL A 153 -15.40 17.12 -12.43
CA VAL A 153 -16.12 15.87 -12.16
C VAL A 153 -15.22 14.86 -11.44
N LEU A 154 -15.86 13.92 -10.75
CA LEU A 154 -15.23 12.79 -10.08
C LEU A 154 -15.69 11.49 -10.74
N TYR A 155 -14.96 10.39 -10.54
CA TYR A 155 -15.25 9.13 -11.22
C TYR A 155 -15.46 7.97 -10.23
N ASP A 156 -16.60 7.30 -10.38
CA ASP A 156 -16.85 5.98 -9.82
C ASP A 156 -16.65 4.96 -10.94
N LEU A 157 -15.57 4.18 -10.80
CA LEU A 157 -15.05 3.29 -11.83
C LEU A 157 -15.19 1.83 -11.37
N SER A 158 -15.94 1.04 -12.15
CA SER A 158 -16.03 -0.41 -11.98
C SER A 158 -15.26 -1.12 -13.08
N GLY A 159 -14.34 -1.99 -12.70
CA GLY A 159 -13.58 -2.84 -13.61
C GLY A 159 -14.31 -4.11 -14.02
N PRO A 160 -13.78 -4.84 -15.02
CA PRO A 160 -14.42 -6.05 -15.58
C PRO A 160 -14.62 -7.19 -14.56
N GLY A 161 -13.79 -7.24 -13.52
CA GLY A 161 -13.90 -8.22 -12.43
C GLY A 161 -14.90 -7.86 -11.34
N GLY A 162 -15.65 -6.76 -11.48
CA GLY A 162 -16.57 -6.25 -10.46
C GLY A 162 -15.91 -5.39 -9.38
N SER A 163 -14.57 -5.31 -9.38
CA SER A 163 -13.82 -4.39 -8.52
C SER A 163 -14.22 -2.95 -8.79
N ARG A 164 -14.30 -2.12 -7.76
CA ARG A 164 -14.83 -0.76 -7.86
C ARG A 164 -13.97 0.23 -7.07
N LEU A 165 -13.62 1.35 -7.71
CA LEU A 165 -12.94 2.46 -7.05
C LEU A 165 -13.71 3.77 -7.18
N LEU A 166 -13.46 4.66 -6.23
CA LEU A 166 -13.82 6.08 -6.32
C LEU A 166 -12.53 6.90 -6.53
N TRP A 167 -12.50 7.69 -7.59
CA TRP A 167 -11.50 8.73 -7.83
C TRP A 167 -12.13 10.09 -7.54
N ALA A 168 -11.89 10.60 -6.32
CA ALA A 168 -12.46 11.83 -5.78
C ALA A 168 -11.36 12.91 -5.64
N CYS A 169 -10.86 13.38 -6.78
CA CYS A 169 -9.76 14.33 -6.90
C CYS A 169 -10.04 15.22 -8.14
N ASP A 170 -10.24 16.53 -8.05
CA ASP A 170 -10.26 17.39 -6.85
C ASP A 170 -11.67 17.74 -6.40
N THR A 171 -11.85 17.95 -5.09
CA THR A 171 -13.14 18.31 -4.52
C THR A 171 -13.01 18.90 -3.12
N GLY A 172 -13.80 19.91 -2.83
CA GLY A 172 -14.16 20.28 -1.46
C GLY A 172 -15.18 19.33 -0.83
N MET A 173 -15.65 19.71 0.37
CA MET A 173 -16.63 18.93 1.13
C MET A 173 -17.95 18.75 0.37
N TRP A 174 -18.41 17.49 0.27
CA TRP A 174 -19.60 17.11 -0.48
C TRP A 174 -20.89 17.55 0.19
N LEU A 175 -21.92 17.74 -0.64
CA LEU A 175 -23.29 17.97 -0.19
C LEU A 175 -23.96 16.63 0.16
N ALA A 176 -24.99 16.68 1.02
CA ALA A 176 -25.69 15.48 1.51
C ALA A 176 -26.26 14.62 0.36
N GLU A 177 -26.80 15.25 -0.66
CA GLU A 177 -27.32 14.59 -1.86
C GLU A 177 -26.24 13.86 -2.69
N TRP A 178 -24.97 14.26 -2.58
CA TRP A 178 -23.88 13.62 -3.31
C TRP A 178 -23.43 12.34 -2.61
N PHE A 179 -23.44 12.33 -1.26
CA PHE A 179 -23.28 11.10 -0.50
C PHE A 179 -24.37 10.08 -0.84
N GLU A 180 -25.61 10.53 -1.06
CA GLU A 180 -26.71 9.65 -1.48
C GLU A 180 -26.43 8.97 -2.83
N ALA A 181 -25.79 9.65 -3.77
CA ALA A 181 -25.47 9.10 -5.10
C ALA A 181 -24.51 7.89 -5.04
N VAL A 182 -23.75 7.76 -3.95
CA VAL A 182 -22.82 6.66 -3.69
C VAL A 182 -23.27 5.75 -2.54
N ARG A 183 -24.53 5.85 -2.10
CA ARG A 183 -25.06 4.98 -1.05
C ARG A 183 -24.87 3.51 -1.39
N ASP A 184 -24.39 2.76 -0.41
CA ASP A 184 -24.10 1.32 -0.46
C ASP A 184 -23.18 0.92 -1.64
N ALA A 185 -22.39 1.87 -2.16
CA ALA A 185 -21.51 1.62 -3.29
C ALA A 185 -20.42 0.59 -2.97
N ARG A 186 -20.02 0.48 -1.69
CA ARG A 186 -19.01 -0.45 -1.18
C ARG A 186 -17.75 -0.47 -2.06
N PHE A 187 -17.13 0.69 -2.21
CA PHE A 187 -15.89 0.80 -2.97
C PHE A 187 -14.82 -0.11 -2.37
N ASP A 188 -14.05 -0.80 -3.20
CA ASP A 188 -12.88 -1.55 -2.76
C ASP A 188 -11.72 -0.59 -2.45
N ALA A 189 -11.64 0.51 -3.19
CA ALA A 189 -10.68 1.59 -2.93
C ALA A 189 -11.29 2.97 -3.14
N VAL A 190 -10.90 3.93 -2.29
CA VAL A 190 -11.25 5.34 -2.44
C VAL A 190 -9.95 6.15 -2.50
N PHE A 191 -9.73 6.81 -3.63
CA PHE A 191 -8.66 7.79 -3.81
C PHE A 191 -9.27 9.17 -3.60
N LEU A 192 -9.00 9.77 -2.44
CA LEU A 192 -9.60 11.03 -2.02
C LEU A 192 -8.53 12.11 -1.89
N GLU A 193 -8.78 13.28 -2.45
CA GLU A 193 -7.86 14.41 -2.32
C GLU A 193 -7.68 14.86 -0.85
N GLU A 194 -6.46 15.24 -0.48
CA GLU A 194 -6.16 15.84 0.81
C GLU A 194 -5.08 16.92 0.61
N THR A 195 -5.50 18.02 -0.01
CA THR A 195 -4.57 19.02 -0.54
C THR A 195 -3.95 19.90 0.53
N PHE A 196 -4.75 20.35 1.49
CA PHE A 196 -4.38 21.48 2.34
C PHE A 196 -3.84 21.13 3.71
N GLY A 197 -3.83 19.86 4.14
CA GLY A 197 -3.25 19.51 5.42
C GLY A 197 -3.87 20.30 6.56
N ASP A 198 -3.04 21.07 7.26
CA ASP A 198 -3.44 21.94 8.37
C ASP A 198 -4.02 23.32 7.93
N ARG A 199 -4.22 23.54 6.63
CA ARG A 199 -4.55 24.84 6.05
C ARG A 199 -5.91 24.86 5.33
N SER A 200 -6.94 24.28 5.95
CA SER A 200 -8.31 24.19 5.40
C SER A 200 -8.91 25.55 5.00
N GLU A 201 -8.39 26.67 5.52
CA GLU A 201 -8.89 28.01 5.22
C GLU A 201 -8.49 28.55 3.83
N LEU A 202 -7.64 27.83 3.08
CA LEU A 202 -7.09 28.31 1.81
C LEU A 202 -8.12 28.32 0.67
N SER A 203 -9.00 27.33 0.60
CA SER A 203 -10.09 27.25 -0.38
C SER A 203 -11.13 26.23 0.04
N GLU A 204 -12.39 26.47 -0.31
CA GLU A 204 -13.48 25.49 -0.16
C GLU A 204 -13.48 24.41 -1.26
N GLY A 205 -12.61 24.55 -2.27
CA GLY A 205 -12.52 23.65 -3.42
C GLY A 205 -11.58 22.44 -3.22
N HIS A 206 -10.97 22.33 -2.04
CA HIS A 206 -10.12 21.21 -1.64
C HIS A 206 -10.31 20.87 -0.16
N LEU A 207 -9.84 19.70 0.25
CA LEU A 207 -9.90 19.23 1.63
C LEU A 207 -8.63 19.59 2.39
N GLY A 208 -8.77 19.99 3.66
CA GLY A 208 -7.73 19.81 4.66
C GLY A 208 -8.01 18.56 5.51
N LEU A 209 -7.15 18.26 6.48
CA LEU A 209 -7.24 17.05 7.31
C LEU A 209 -8.60 16.90 8.05
N PRO A 210 -9.19 17.96 8.65
CA PRO A 210 -10.50 17.85 9.28
C PRO A 210 -11.61 17.49 8.29
N GLU A 211 -11.63 18.15 7.11
CA GLU A 211 -12.63 17.91 6.07
C GLU A 211 -12.44 16.54 5.42
N PHE A 212 -11.20 16.08 5.24
CA PHE A 212 -10.89 14.73 4.78
C PHE A 212 -11.49 13.68 5.71
N GLY A 213 -11.24 13.77 7.02
CA GLY A 213 -11.81 12.85 8.00
C GLY A 213 -13.34 12.85 7.97
N ALA A 214 -13.95 14.03 7.93
CA ALA A 214 -15.40 14.16 7.86
C ALA A 214 -15.99 13.65 6.52
N MET A 215 -15.26 13.76 5.41
CA MET A 215 -15.63 13.17 4.12
C MET A 215 -15.64 11.64 4.20
N VAL A 216 -14.59 11.04 4.76
CA VAL A 216 -14.51 9.59 4.96
C VAL A 216 -15.63 9.10 5.86
N ASP A 217 -15.93 9.81 6.96
CA ASP A 217 -17.06 9.48 7.84
C ASP A 217 -18.41 9.62 7.14
N GLY A 218 -18.59 10.63 6.28
CA GLY A 218 -19.78 10.79 5.44
C GLY A 218 -19.96 9.61 4.48
N LEU A 219 -18.89 9.20 3.81
CA LEU A 219 -18.88 8.04 2.91
C LEU A 219 -19.18 6.73 3.67
N ARG A 220 -18.64 6.57 4.89
CA ARG A 220 -18.98 5.43 5.78
C ARG A 220 -20.44 5.46 6.18
N GLY A 221 -20.98 6.62 6.53
CA GLY A 221 -22.36 6.80 6.98
C GLY A 221 -23.41 6.39 5.93
N VAL A 222 -23.05 6.42 4.64
CA VAL A 222 -23.89 5.94 3.53
C VAL A 222 -23.49 4.55 3.01
N GLY A 223 -22.54 3.86 3.63
CA GLY A 223 -22.10 2.52 3.21
C GLY A 223 -21.25 2.51 1.93
N ALA A 224 -20.74 3.66 1.49
CA ALA A 224 -19.82 3.75 0.36
C ALA A 224 -18.41 3.27 0.73
N VAL A 225 -17.96 3.60 1.93
CA VAL A 225 -16.72 3.11 2.56
C VAL A 225 -17.08 2.09 3.63
N THR A 226 -16.39 0.95 3.63
CA THR A 226 -16.55 -0.16 4.57
C THR A 226 -15.21 -0.52 5.21
N GLU A 227 -15.20 -1.47 6.13
CA GLU A 227 -13.99 -2.04 6.72
C GLU A 227 -13.04 -2.70 5.70
N ASN A 228 -13.56 -3.07 4.53
CA ASN A 228 -12.77 -3.67 3.44
C ASN A 228 -12.35 -2.65 2.38
N THR A 229 -12.69 -1.37 2.57
CA THR A 229 -12.36 -0.30 1.64
C THR A 229 -10.98 0.27 1.97
N GLU A 230 -10.06 0.25 1.00
CA GLU A 230 -8.78 0.93 1.14
C GLU A 230 -8.93 2.43 0.83
N VAL A 231 -8.76 3.30 1.83
CA VAL A 231 -8.82 4.76 1.65
C VAL A 231 -7.40 5.33 1.50
N VAL A 232 -7.13 5.87 0.32
CA VAL A 232 -5.83 6.42 -0.07
C VAL A 232 -5.95 7.93 -0.29
N ALA A 233 -5.28 8.71 0.55
CA ALA A 233 -5.17 10.15 0.37
C ALA A 233 -4.22 10.47 -0.80
N VAL A 234 -4.69 11.24 -1.77
CA VAL A 234 -3.95 11.70 -2.96
C VAL A 234 -3.99 13.22 -3.05
N HIS A 235 -3.35 13.80 -4.07
CA HIS A 235 -3.29 15.25 -4.26
C HIS A 235 -2.72 16.00 -3.05
N LEU A 236 -1.69 15.43 -2.40
CA LEU A 236 -1.11 15.91 -1.16
C LEU A 236 -0.26 17.16 -1.40
N GLY A 237 -0.69 18.29 -0.86
CA GLY A 237 0.05 19.55 -0.92
C GLY A 237 1.07 19.70 0.19
N HIS A 238 2.02 20.61 0.00
CA HIS A 238 3.09 20.88 0.98
C HIS A 238 2.64 21.54 2.30
N HIS A 239 1.35 21.83 2.42
CA HIS A 239 0.70 22.30 3.65
C HIS A 239 0.44 21.17 4.64
N ASN A 240 0.59 19.92 4.19
CA ASN A 240 0.60 18.76 5.06
C ASN A 240 1.79 18.74 6.02
N PRO A 241 1.62 18.17 7.23
CA PRO A 241 2.74 17.94 8.13
C PRO A 241 3.73 16.93 7.50
N PRO A 242 4.95 16.81 8.06
CA PRO A 242 5.92 15.79 7.62
C PRO A 242 5.28 14.40 7.54
N ILE A 243 5.71 13.58 6.57
CA ILE A 243 4.99 12.38 6.13
C ILE A 243 4.66 11.39 7.25
N ASP A 244 5.53 11.25 8.25
CA ASP A 244 5.32 10.32 9.37
C ASP A 244 4.17 10.79 10.27
N GLU A 245 4.04 12.10 10.46
CA GLU A 245 2.91 12.70 11.17
C GLU A 245 1.62 12.64 10.35
N LEU A 246 1.69 12.95 9.05
CA LEU A 246 0.54 12.82 8.14
C LEU A 246 -0.03 11.39 8.18
N ARG A 247 0.85 10.39 8.08
CA ARG A 247 0.46 8.97 8.16
C ARG A 247 -0.27 8.66 9.47
N ASN A 248 0.27 9.09 10.61
CA ASN A 248 -0.35 8.85 11.92
C ASN A 248 -1.74 9.49 12.02
N ARG A 249 -1.93 10.68 11.43
CA ARG A 249 -3.22 11.39 11.43
C ARG A 249 -4.24 10.72 10.52
N LEU A 250 -3.86 10.35 9.31
CA LEU A 250 -4.74 9.63 8.38
C LEU A 250 -5.14 8.25 8.92
N GLN A 251 -4.25 7.57 9.64
CA GLN A 251 -4.56 6.30 10.30
C GLN A 251 -5.69 6.41 11.34
N GLN A 252 -5.91 7.59 11.95
CA GLN A 252 -7.02 7.77 12.90
C GLN A 252 -8.40 7.67 12.25
N VAL A 253 -8.47 7.77 10.92
CA VAL A 253 -9.70 7.64 10.14
C VAL A 253 -9.63 6.46 9.17
N ASP A 254 -8.79 5.45 9.46
CA ASP A 254 -8.46 4.29 8.63
C ASP A 254 -8.08 4.63 7.18
N ALA A 255 -7.32 5.70 6.99
CA ALA A 255 -6.76 6.10 5.71
C ALA A 255 -5.23 6.09 5.74
N ARG A 256 -4.61 6.16 4.56
CA ARG A 256 -3.15 6.28 4.40
C ARG A 256 -2.79 7.24 3.27
N PRO A 257 -1.61 7.88 3.31
CA PRO A 257 -1.14 8.63 2.15
C PRO A 257 -0.75 7.67 1.03
N GLY A 258 -1.14 7.99 -0.21
CA GLY A 258 -0.61 7.32 -1.40
C GLY A 258 0.88 7.58 -1.57
N ARG A 259 1.54 6.88 -2.50
CA ARG A 259 2.92 7.20 -2.92
C ARG A 259 3.07 7.11 -4.42
N ASP A 260 3.91 7.96 -4.99
CA ASP A 260 4.29 7.87 -6.39
C ASP A 260 4.92 6.50 -6.71
N GLY A 261 4.44 5.86 -7.76
CA GLY A 261 4.81 4.52 -8.19
C GLY A 261 4.18 3.38 -7.40
N GLU A 262 3.35 3.67 -6.39
CA GLU A 262 2.62 2.64 -5.66
C GLU A 262 1.59 1.96 -6.56
N VAL A 263 1.50 0.63 -6.41
CA VAL A 263 0.50 -0.19 -7.09
C VAL A 263 -0.55 -0.58 -6.06
N VAL A 264 -1.79 -0.16 -6.30
CA VAL A 264 -2.96 -0.48 -5.48
C VAL A 264 -3.81 -1.51 -6.24
N HIS A 265 -4.04 -2.66 -5.62
CA HIS A 265 -4.86 -3.74 -6.21
C HIS A 265 -6.30 -3.62 -5.71
N VAL A 266 -7.16 -3.03 -6.54
CA VAL A 266 -8.57 -2.76 -6.21
C VAL A 266 -9.41 -4.02 -6.45
N GLY A 267 -10.18 -4.43 -5.44
CA GLY A 267 -11.08 -5.61 -5.46
C GLY A 267 -10.39 -6.94 -5.19
N GLU A 268 -9.07 -6.93 -5.06
CA GLU A 268 -8.37 -7.91 -4.23
C GLU A 268 -8.47 -7.34 -2.81
N GLY A 269 -9.36 -7.88 -1.96
CA GLY A 269 -9.59 -7.31 -0.62
C GLY A 269 -8.27 -7.00 0.10
N THR A 270 -8.25 -5.94 0.92
CA THR A 270 -7.11 -5.50 1.76
C THR A 270 -6.24 -6.69 2.08
N PRO A 271 -4.95 -6.75 1.71
CA PRO A 271 -4.18 -7.99 1.71
C PRO A 271 -4.45 -8.69 3.02
N VAL A 272 -5.31 -9.70 2.97
CA VAL A 272 -5.68 -10.45 4.16
C VAL A 272 -4.34 -11.03 4.50
N VAL A 273 -3.74 -10.60 5.62
CA VAL A 273 -2.49 -11.22 6.09
C VAL A 273 -2.76 -12.70 5.99
N PRO A 274 -2.08 -13.42 5.07
CA PRO A 274 -2.41 -14.81 4.84
C PRO A 274 -2.28 -15.47 6.20
N HIS A 275 -3.32 -16.21 6.59
CA HIS A 275 -3.57 -16.60 7.97
C HIS A 275 -2.30 -17.09 8.67
N ARG A 276 -1.43 -17.77 7.92
CA ARG A 276 -0.06 -18.14 8.28
C ARG A 276 0.94 -17.61 7.26
N THR A 277 1.84 -16.75 7.71
CA THR A 277 2.90 -16.15 6.89
C THR A 277 4.28 -16.42 7.45
N LEU A 278 5.22 -16.87 6.60
CA LEU A 278 6.63 -17.04 6.94
C LEU A 278 7.49 -15.94 6.29
N VAL A 279 8.27 -15.21 7.10
CA VAL A 279 9.22 -14.20 6.64
C VAL A 279 10.65 -14.68 6.88
N LEU A 280 11.37 -14.92 5.79
CA LEU A 280 12.74 -15.39 5.74
C LEU A 280 13.70 -14.25 5.41
N GLY A 281 14.96 -14.37 5.83
CA GLY A 281 16.01 -13.47 5.34
C GLY A 281 17.31 -13.59 6.09
N GLY A 282 18.38 -13.05 5.48
CA GLY A 282 19.69 -12.96 6.10
C GLY A 282 19.70 -12.07 7.36
N VAL A 283 20.82 -12.07 8.06
CA VAL A 283 21.06 -11.11 9.16
C VAL A 283 21.05 -9.69 8.60
N ARG A 284 20.35 -8.77 9.28
CA ARG A 284 20.18 -7.35 8.85
C ARG A 284 19.52 -7.16 7.47
N SER A 285 18.78 -8.16 6.99
CA SER A 285 18.02 -8.06 5.74
C SER A 285 16.79 -7.17 5.80
N GLY A 286 16.32 -6.81 7.01
CA GLY A 286 15.04 -6.09 7.19
C GLY A 286 13.83 -7.00 7.48
N LYS A 287 14.03 -8.33 7.63
CA LYS A 287 12.93 -9.29 7.84
C LYS A 287 12.01 -9.00 9.02
N SER A 288 12.54 -8.61 10.19
CA SER A 288 11.70 -8.29 11.36
C SER A 288 10.85 -7.04 11.12
N ARG A 289 11.43 -6.00 10.49
CA ARG A 289 10.70 -4.80 10.09
C ARG A 289 9.56 -5.13 9.12
N HIS A 290 9.82 -5.94 8.10
CA HIS A 290 8.78 -6.34 7.16
C HIS A 290 7.67 -7.15 7.85
N ALA A 291 8.03 -8.04 8.77
CA ALA A 291 7.06 -8.80 9.55
C ALA A 291 6.21 -7.92 10.48
N GLU A 292 6.78 -6.87 11.06
CA GLU A 292 6.05 -5.83 11.82
C GLU A 292 5.10 -5.04 10.92
N GLU A 293 5.55 -4.64 9.73
CA GLU A 293 4.73 -3.93 8.73
C GLU A 293 3.50 -4.74 8.27
N LEU A 294 3.63 -6.07 8.15
CA LEU A 294 2.51 -6.96 7.80
C LEU A 294 1.37 -6.94 8.83
N LEU A 295 1.68 -6.66 10.10
CA LEU A 295 0.70 -6.64 11.19
C LEU A 295 0.43 -5.22 11.70
N ALA A 296 0.96 -4.19 11.04
CA ALA A 296 0.89 -2.81 11.51
C ALA A 296 -0.54 -2.26 11.56
N SER A 297 -1.45 -2.79 10.75
CA SER A 297 -2.88 -2.44 10.76
C SER A 297 -3.68 -3.21 11.82
N CYS A 298 -3.10 -4.21 12.48
CA CYS A 298 -3.81 -4.95 13.53
C CYS A 298 -3.86 -4.13 14.82
N PRO A 299 -5.06 -3.96 15.44
CA PRO A 299 -5.23 -3.11 16.63
C PRO A 299 -4.46 -3.63 17.85
N SER A 300 -4.33 -4.96 17.97
CA SER A 300 -3.49 -5.65 18.95
C SER A 300 -2.75 -6.80 18.30
N VAL A 301 -1.53 -7.05 18.79
CA VAL A 301 -0.66 -8.15 18.35
C VAL A 301 0.10 -8.66 19.58
N THR A 302 0.20 -9.98 19.70
CA THR A 302 1.09 -10.62 20.68
C THR A 302 2.43 -10.97 20.01
N TYR A 303 3.49 -10.27 20.44
CA TYR A 303 4.85 -10.52 20.02
C TYR A 303 5.44 -11.68 20.84
N VAL A 304 5.79 -12.78 20.18
CA VAL A 304 6.37 -13.97 20.80
C VAL A 304 7.87 -13.95 20.62
N ALA A 305 8.58 -13.57 21.68
CA ALA A 305 10.04 -13.52 21.71
C ALA A 305 10.61 -14.88 22.16
N THR A 306 11.26 -15.59 21.24
CA THR A 306 11.71 -16.98 21.48
C THR A 306 13.17 -17.11 21.90
N GLY A 307 13.91 -16.00 21.94
CA GLY A 307 15.34 -15.98 22.27
C GLY A 307 15.69 -15.87 23.75
N GLY A 308 14.70 -15.66 24.63
CA GLY A 308 14.92 -15.42 26.06
C GLY A 308 15.85 -14.24 26.38
N THR A 309 16.16 -14.07 27.67
CA THR A 309 17.18 -13.15 28.16
C THR A 309 18.55 -13.83 28.17
N ARG A 310 19.49 -13.35 27.34
CA ARG A 310 20.91 -13.72 27.45
C ARG A 310 21.58 -12.80 28.47
N GLU A 311 21.80 -13.30 29.69
CA GLU A 311 22.54 -12.56 30.72
C GLU A 311 23.97 -12.24 30.22
N GLY A 312 24.35 -10.95 30.26
CA GLY A 312 25.71 -10.50 29.97
C GLY A 312 26.00 -10.07 28.51
N ASP A 313 25.03 -10.12 27.59
CA ASP A 313 25.21 -9.66 26.21
C ASP A 313 24.60 -8.25 26.00
N ALA A 314 25.45 -7.23 26.09
CA ALA A 314 25.04 -5.83 25.92
C ALA A 314 24.52 -5.51 24.51
N GLU A 315 25.05 -6.16 23.47
CA GLU A 315 24.59 -6.00 22.09
C GLU A 315 23.19 -6.61 21.89
N TRP A 316 22.94 -7.76 22.53
CA TRP A 316 21.62 -8.38 22.59
C TRP A 316 20.61 -7.48 23.31
N ALA A 317 20.98 -6.91 24.46
CA ALA A 317 20.13 -6.02 25.23
C ALA A 317 19.75 -4.74 24.46
N GLU A 318 20.71 -4.10 23.79
CA GLU A 318 20.46 -2.93 22.95
C GLU A 318 19.53 -3.25 21.77
N ARG A 319 19.72 -4.41 21.13
CA ARG A 319 18.82 -4.87 20.06
C ARG A 319 17.41 -5.15 20.51
N VAL A 320 17.23 -5.70 21.72
CA VAL A 320 15.91 -5.92 22.32
C VAL A 320 15.25 -4.58 22.63
N ALA A 321 16.00 -3.60 23.16
CA ALA A 321 15.49 -2.25 23.42
C ALA A 321 15.01 -1.56 22.13
N LEU A 322 15.83 -1.56 21.07
CA LEU A 322 15.47 -1.00 19.77
C LEU A 322 14.27 -1.71 19.12
N HIS A 323 14.11 -3.02 19.35
CA HIS A 323 12.91 -3.73 18.88
C HIS A 323 11.67 -3.35 19.66
N ARG A 324 11.77 -3.16 20.98
CA ARG A 324 10.62 -2.73 21.81
C ARG A 324 10.19 -1.31 21.50
N GLU A 325 11.13 -0.39 21.29
CA GLU A 325 10.85 1.03 20.96
C GLU A 325 10.14 1.21 19.61
N ARG A 326 10.34 0.29 18.65
CA ARG A 326 9.73 0.37 17.32
C ARG A 326 8.27 -0.08 17.27
N ARG A 327 7.80 -0.83 18.27
CA ARG A 327 6.47 -1.46 18.24
C ARG A 327 5.39 -0.49 18.72
N PRO A 328 4.18 -0.55 18.18
CA PRO A 328 3.04 0.17 18.74
C PRO A 328 2.83 -0.19 20.21
N GLY A 329 2.47 0.79 21.04
CA GLY A 329 2.21 0.57 22.47
C GLY A 329 1.02 -0.36 22.75
N SER A 330 0.18 -0.65 21.75
CA SER A 330 -0.92 -1.61 21.84
C SER A 330 -0.48 -3.07 21.73
N TRP A 331 0.79 -3.34 21.38
CA TRP A 331 1.30 -4.70 21.24
C TRP A 331 1.75 -5.26 22.59
N SER A 332 1.40 -6.52 22.86
CA SER A 332 1.88 -7.26 24.02
C SER A 332 3.14 -8.05 23.65
N THR A 333 3.97 -8.40 24.63
CA THR A 333 5.13 -9.26 24.41
C THR A 333 5.10 -10.43 25.39
N VAL A 334 5.25 -11.65 24.87
CA VAL A 334 5.39 -12.88 25.61
C VAL A 334 6.76 -13.48 25.31
N GLU A 335 7.58 -13.67 26.33
CA GLU A 335 8.88 -14.34 26.22
C GLU A 335 8.68 -15.82 26.57
N THR A 336 8.79 -16.70 25.57
CA THR A 336 8.59 -18.15 25.76
C THR A 336 9.24 -18.98 24.67
N VAL A 337 9.61 -20.21 25.02
CA VAL A 337 10.05 -21.25 24.08
C VAL A 337 8.93 -22.24 23.74
N ASP A 338 7.80 -22.17 24.44
CA ASP A 338 6.62 -23.02 24.26
C ASP A 338 5.66 -22.40 23.22
N VAL A 339 6.20 -22.18 22.02
CA VAL A 339 5.49 -21.51 20.91
C VAL A 339 4.21 -22.26 20.51
N ALA A 340 4.20 -23.60 20.61
CA ALA A 340 3.04 -24.41 20.29
C ALA A 340 1.83 -24.10 21.20
N GLU A 341 2.06 -23.86 22.49
CA GLU A 341 1.01 -23.49 23.44
C GLU A 341 0.41 -22.12 23.10
N VAL A 342 1.28 -21.14 22.80
CA VAL A 342 0.85 -19.79 22.40
C VAL A 342 0.02 -19.86 21.12
N LEU A 343 0.47 -20.60 20.10
CA LEU A 343 -0.27 -20.80 18.85
C LEU A 343 -1.66 -21.42 19.07
N CYS A 344 -1.81 -22.33 20.04
CA CYS A 344 -3.08 -23.00 20.33
C CYS A 344 -4.06 -22.13 21.14
N THR A 345 -3.55 -21.19 21.94
CA THR A 345 -4.36 -20.41 22.89
C THR A 345 -4.59 -18.96 22.46
N ALA A 346 -3.90 -18.50 21.42
CA ALA A 346 -3.98 -17.13 20.96
C ALA A 346 -5.38 -16.71 20.48
N THR A 347 -5.80 -15.55 20.97
CA THR A 347 -7.04 -14.87 20.55
C THR A 347 -6.77 -13.61 19.74
N GLU A 348 -5.50 -13.21 19.63
CA GLU A 348 -5.04 -12.03 18.89
C GLU A 348 -3.96 -12.44 17.88
N PRO A 349 -3.74 -11.65 16.81
CA PRO A 349 -2.65 -11.89 15.86
C PRO A 349 -1.29 -12.05 16.53
N LEU A 350 -0.46 -12.93 15.97
CA LEU A 350 0.84 -13.30 16.53
C LEU A 350 2.00 -12.89 15.62
N LEU A 351 3.08 -12.38 16.22
CA LEU A 351 4.38 -12.22 15.57
C LEU A 351 5.45 -13.03 16.31
N ILE A 352 5.97 -14.09 15.70
CA ILE A 352 7.01 -14.95 16.30
C ILE A 352 8.39 -14.51 15.80
N ASP A 353 9.27 -14.07 16.71
CA ASP A 353 10.64 -13.66 16.40
C ASP A 353 11.65 -14.35 17.35
N CYS A 354 12.45 -15.31 16.90
CA CYS A 354 12.41 -15.98 15.59
C CYS A 354 12.51 -17.50 15.71
N LEU A 355 12.10 -18.23 14.68
CA LEU A 355 12.21 -19.69 14.64
C LEU A 355 13.66 -20.19 14.82
N GLY A 356 14.66 -19.38 14.45
CA GLY A 356 16.07 -19.69 14.68
C GLY A 356 16.47 -19.70 16.16
N THR A 357 15.94 -18.76 16.96
CA THR A 357 16.18 -18.74 18.40
C THR A 357 15.38 -19.82 19.12
N TRP A 358 14.14 -20.06 18.69
CA TRP A 358 13.34 -21.19 19.17
C TRP A 358 14.06 -22.53 18.96
N LEU A 359 14.60 -22.77 17.76
CA LEU A 359 15.31 -24.02 17.45
C LEU A 359 16.58 -24.17 18.31
N THR A 360 17.33 -23.09 18.51
CA THR A 360 18.49 -23.08 19.43
C THR A 360 18.07 -23.53 20.83
N ALA A 361 16.97 -22.98 21.36
CA ALA A 361 16.47 -23.32 22.68
C ALA A 361 16.06 -24.80 22.80
N ARG A 362 15.40 -25.38 21.78
CA ARG A 362 15.06 -26.82 21.79
C ARG A 362 16.31 -27.70 21.73
N LEU A 363 17.32 -27.32 20.93
CA LEU A 363 18.60 -28.02 20.88
C LEU A 363 19.35 -27.98 22.23
N ASP A 364 19.30 -26.84 22.93
CA ASP A 364 19.87 -26.68 24.29
C ASP A 364 19.14 -27.57 25.31
N ILE A 365 17.80 -27.52 25.34
CA ILE A 365 16.97 -28.29 26.29
C ILE A 365 17.23 -29.80 26.18
N HIS A 366 17.39 -30.31 24.96
CA HIS A 366 17.63 -31.74 24.70
C HIS A 366 19.12 -32.12 24.69
N GLY A 367 20.02 -31.19 25.02
CA GLY A 367 21.46 -31.47 25.14
C GLY A 367 22.13 -31.88 23.82
N VAL A 368 21.56 -31.49 22.68
CA VAL A 368 22.00 -31.97 21.36
C VAL A 368 23.42 -31.51 21.02
N TRP A 369 23.82 -30.31 21.49
CA TRP A 369 25.17 -29.80 21.27
C TRP A 369 26.26 -30.68 21.88
N ASP A 370 25.92 -31.39 22.95
CA ASP A 370 26.81 -32.27 23.71
C ASP A 370 26.65 -33.76 23.35
N GLY A 371 26.00 -34.05 22.22
CA GLY A 371 25.80 -35.41 21.70
C GLY A 371 24.46 -36.05 22.09
N GLY A 372 23.50 -35.25 22.57
CA GLY A 372 22.11 -35.69 22.78
C GLY A 372 21.40 -36.09 21.48
N ASP A 373 20.29 -36.82 21.64
CA ASP A 373 19.48 -37.32 20.53
C ASP A 373 18.67 -36.20 19.86
N LEU A 374 18.48 -36.29 18.54
CA LEU A 374 17.68 -35.36 17.75
C LEU A 374 16.19 -35.70 17.74
N ASP A 375 15.80 -36.92 18.07
CA ASP A 375 14.40 -37.37 18.04
C ASP A 375 13.45 -36.52 18.90
N PRO A 376 13.84 -36.07 20.11
CA PRO A 376 13.03 -35.11 20.87
C PRO A 376 12.84 -33.77 20.16
N VAL A 377 13.88 -33.24 19.51
CA VAL A 377 13.79 -31.99 18.74
C VAL A 377 12.89 -32.15 17.52
N HIS A 378 12.94 -33.31 16.84
CA HIS A 378 12.00 -33.60 15.76
C HIS A 378 10.55 -33.63 16.24
N SER A 379 10.31 -34.21 17.43
CA SER A 379 8.99 -34.22 18.06
C SER A 379 8.49 -32.80 18.36
N ASP A 380 9.38 -31.92 18.81
CA ASP A 380 9.05 -30.51 19.05
C ASP A 380 8.69 -29.76 17.77
N VAL A 381 9.40 -30.04 16.67
CA VAL A 381 9.05 -29.49 15.35
C VAL A 381 7.70 -30.01 14.89
N ASP A 382 7.40 -31.29 15.09
CA ASP A 382 6.10 -31.86 14.75
C ASP A 382 4.96 -31.18 15.53
N GLU A 383 5.16 -30.93 16.82
CA GLU A 383 4.23 -30.21 17.67
C GLU A 383 4.03 -28.76 17.18
N LEU A 384 5.12 -28.03 16.92
CA LEU A 384 5.07 -26.67 16.38
C LEU A 384 4.29 -26.60 15.07
N ILE A 385 4.54 -27.52 14.13
CA ILE A 385 3.85 -27.56 12.84
C ILE A 385 2.38 -27.92 13.00
N ALA A 386 2.04 -28.82 13.94
CA ALA A 386 0.66 -29.16 14.24
C ALA A 386 -0.11 -27.97 14.83
N ALA A 387 0.51 -27.21 15.74
CA ALA A 387 -0.05 -25.99 16.31
C ALA A 387 -0.16 -24.88 15.26
N TRP A 388 0.87 -24.68 14.44
CA TRP A 388 0.89 -23.71 13.34
C TRP A 388 -0.31 -23.91 12.40
N ARG A 389 -0.53 -25.14 11.93
CA ARG A 389 -1.66 -25.49 11.03
C ARG A 389 -3.04 -25.25 11.64
N LYS A 390 -3.15 -25.29 12.97
CA LYS A 390 -4.41 -25.16 13.71
C LYS A 390 -4.64 -23.77 14.29
N CYS A 391 -3.64 -22.88 14.20
CA CYS A 391 -3.77 -21.51 14.66
C CYS A 391 -5.03 -20.90 14.04
N ALA A 392 -5.86 -20.26 14.86
CA ALA A 392 -7.15 -19.69 14.44
C ALA A 392 -7.05 -18.18 14.12
N VAL A 393 -5.94 -17.55 14.52
CA VAL A 393 -5.66 -16.12 14.34
C VAL A 393 -4.50 -15.90 13.36
N PRO A 394 -4.41 -14.74 12.70
CA PRO A 394 -3.29 -14.42 11.84
C PRO A 394 -1.96 -14.57 12.57
N VAL A 395 -0.99 -15.24 11.95
CA VAL A 395 0.35 -15.44 12.52
C VAL A 395 1.43 -15.21 11.49
N VAL A 396 2.43 -14.40 11.88
CA VAL A 396 3.66 -14.15 11.12
C VAL A 396 4.84 -14.73 11.88
N ALA A 397 5.62 -15.60 11.24
CA ALA A 397 6.86 -16.13 11.82
C ALA A 397 8.08 -15.58 11.08
N VAL A 398 9.05 -15.06 11.85
CA VAL A 398 10.35 -14.63 11.34
C VAL A 398 11.33 -15.80 11.47
N SER A 399 12.11 -16.06 10.42
CA SER A 399 13.22 -17.00 10.48
C SER A 399 14.43 -16.53 9.70
N ASN A 400 15.60 -17.00 10.12
CA ASN A 400 16.84 -16.67 9.45
C ASN A 400 17.00 -17.58 8.23
N GLU A 401 17.45 -17.02 7.12
CA GLU A 401 17.94 -17.81 6.00
C GLU A 401 19.47 -17.93 6.07
N VAL A 402 19.93 -19.14 6.39
CA VAL A 402 21.33 -19.48 6.66
C VAL A 402 21.91 -20.49 5.67
N GLY A 403 21.07 -21.13 4.84
CA GLY A 403 21.47 -22.12 3.85
C GLY A 403 22.20 -21.51 2.64
N SER A 404 21.92 -20.24 2.34
CA SER A 404 22.47 -19.50 1.20
C SER A 404 23.91 -18.99 1.41
N GLY A 405 24.51 -19.24 2.58
CA GLY A 405 25.87 -18.84 2.94
C GLY A 405 26.92 -19.96 2.78
N VAL A 406 28.15 -19.69 3.25
CA VAL A 406 29.24 -20.70 3.26
C VAL A 406 28.91 -21.83 4.24
N VAL A 407 29.32 -23.05 3.92
CA VAL A 407 29.22 -24.21 4.83
C VAL A 407 29.94 -23.89 6.16
N PRO A 408 29.27 -23.97 7.32
CA PRO A 408 29.91 -23.69 8.60
C PRO A 408 31.09 -24.62 8.88
N ALA A 409 32.17 -24.05 9.44
CA ALA A 409 33.38 -24.81 9.78
C ALA A 409 33.15 -25.79 10.95
N THR A 410 32.25 -25.46 11.87
CA THR A 410 31.94 -26.27 13.06
C THR A 410 30.85 -27.30 12.78
N SER A 411 30.89 -28.43 13.49
CA SER A 411 29.82 -29.45 13.46
C SER A 411 28.48 -28.87 13.92
N SER A 412 28.49 -28.11 15.01
CA SER A 412 27.31 -27.43 15.56
C SER A 412 26.69 -26.46 14.55
N GLY A 413 27.51 -25.68 13.82
CA GLY A 413 27.02 -24.77 12.80
C GLY A 413 26.37 -25.49 11.63
N ARG A 414 26.94 -26.61 11.16
CA ARG A 414 26.35 -27.44 10.10
C ARG A 414 25.03 -28.06 10.55
N LEU A 415 24.98 -28.60 11.77
CA LEU A 415 23.77 -29.16 12.35
C LEU A 415 22.64 -28.12 12.43
N PHE A 416 22.93 -26.94 12.99
CA PHE A 416 21.96 -25.86 13.10
C PHE A 416 21.43 -25.41 11.73
N ARG A 417 22.33 -25.20 10.76
CA ARG A 417 21.95 -24.81 9.39
C ARG A 417 21.00 -25.83 8.77
N ASP A 418 21.33 -27.12 8.86
CA ASP A 418 20.55 -28.18 8.23
C ASP A 418 19.18 -28.35 8.91
N MET A 419 19.13 -28.27 10.25
CA MET A 419 17.89 -28.32 11.02
C MET A 419 16.99 -27.10 10.76
N LEU A 420 17.56 -25.88 10.73
CA LEU A 420 16.80 -24.66 10.46
C LEU A 420 16.26 -24.65 9.02
N GLY A 421 17.04 -25.13 8.05
CA GLY A 421 16.58 -25.27 6.67
C GLY A 421 15.37 -26.21 6.55
N ARG A 422 15.40 -27.35 7.25
CA ARG A 422 14.25 -28.29 7.30
C ARG A 422 13.05 -27.69 8.00
N LEU A 423 13.24 -26.99 9.12
CA LEU A 423 12.18 -26.29 9.84
C LEU A 423 11.52 -25.23 8.93
N ASN A 424 12.31 -24.38 8.29
CA ASN A 424 11.82 -23.34 7.37
C ASN A 424 10.99 -23.95 6.24
N ALA A 425 11.46 -25.05 5.63
CA ALA A 425 10.72 -25.74 4.58
C ALA A 425 9.36 -26.26 5.05
N ARG A 426 9.31 -26.88 6.23
CA ARG A 426 8.06 -27.41 6.82
C ARG A 426 7.07 -26.30 7.20
N VAL A 427 7.55 -25.19 7.75
CA VAL A 427 6.69 -24.03 8.06
C VAL A 427 6.18 -23.41 6.76
N ALA A 428 7.04 -23.20 5.76
CA ALA A 428 6.63 -22.67 4.45
C ALA A 428 5.58 -23.54 3.75
N GLU A 429 5.72 -24.86 3.84
CA GLU A 429 4.73 -25.82 3.32
C GLU A 429 3.37 -25.63 4.01
N ALA A 430 3.37 -25.42 5.32
CA ALA A 430 2.19 -25.23 6.15
C ALA A 430 1.65 -23.78 6.20
N SER A 431 2.25 -22.84 5.47
CA SER A 431 1.86 -21.43 5.39
C SER A 431 1.16 -21.11 4.08
N GLU A 432 0.23 -20.17 4.07
CA GLU A 432 -0.36 -19.63 2.83
C GLU A 432 0.66 -18.76 2.09
N ALA A 433 1.50 -18.01 2.82
CA ALA A 433 2.50 -17.14 2.25
C ALA A 433 3.90 -17.37 2.82
N ALA A 434 4.89 -17.19 1.95
CA ALA A 434 6.30 -17.18 2.31
C ALA A 434 7.02 -16.05 1.56
N THR A 435 7.79 -15.25 2.27
CA THR A 435 8.52 -14.09 1.73
C THR A 435 9.98 -14.17 2.13
N LEU A 436 10.88 -13.94 1.18
CA LEU A 436 12.31 -13.75 1.40
C LEU A 436 12.64 -12.26 1.37
N VAL A 437 13.23 -11.72 2.43
CA VAL A 437 13.66 -10.32 2.47
C VAL A 437 15.15 -10.22 2.17
N VAL A 438 15.51 -9.41 1.17
CA VAL A 438 16.88 -9.16 0.73
C VAL A 438 17.11 -7.65 0.66
N ALA A 439 18.07 -7.13 1.43
CA ALA A 439 18.40 -5.69 1.46
C ALA A 439 17.17 -4.78 1.70
N GLY A 440 16.21 -5.22 2.53
CA GLY A 440 14.97 -4.53 2.83
C GLY A 440 13.84 -4.77 1.82
N ILE A 441 14.09 -5.53 0.76
CA ILE A 441 13.13 -5.77 -0.32
C ILE A 441 12.47 -7.13 -0.11
N PRO A 442 11.13 -7.19 0.08
CA PRO A 442 10.40 -8.45 0.17
C PRO A 442 10.23 -9.09 -1.21
N VAL A 443 10.64 -10.35 -1.33
CA VAL A 443 10.48 -11.20 -2.52
C VAL A 443 9.54 -12.35 -2.15
N SER A 444 8.39 -12.41 -2.81
CA SER A 444 7.42 -13.46 -2.52
C SER A 444 7.89 -14.81 -3.09
N LEU A 445 7.98 -15.82 -2.23
CA LEU A 445 8.31 -17.21 -2.58
C LEU A 445 7.04 -18.05 -2.81
N LYS A 446 5.96 -17.69 -2.12
CA LYS A 446 4.64 -18.33 -2.19
C LYS A 446 3.57 -17.25 -2.02
N ARG A 447 2.69 -17.15 -3.00
CA ARG A 447 1.39 -16.45 -2.91
C ARG A 447 0.31 -17.48 -3.22
N ASN A 448 -0.77 -17.48 -2.45
CA ASN A 448 -2.01 -18.14 -2.85
C ASN A 448 -2.87 -17.13 -3.59
#